data_AF-A0AA36BIB8-F1
#
_entry.id   AF-A0AA36BIB8-F1
#
_cell.length_a   1.000
_cell.length_b   1.000
_cell.length_c   1.000
_cell.angle_alpha   90.00
_cell.angle_beta   90.00
_cell.angle_gamma   90.00
#
_symmetry.space_group_name_H-M   'P 1'
#
loop_
_entity.id
_entity.type
_entity.pdbx_description
1 polymer ?
#
loop_
_entity_poly.entity_id
_entity_poly.type
_entity_poly.pdbx_seq_one_letter_code
_entity_poly.pdbx_strand_id
1 'polypeptide(L)'
;MDFYIRPKRRPQGQKVTRKLNITKLKNQLTAQDLQSRMDSKLLDIRSDQSSIDEQWESFRDTVHSIALETLGQITRNHQDWFDENDQEIQKLLEEKRRLLRAHQNDTTCTAKKAAFNNIRSTVQAKLRLMQDAWLSAKADEIQGYADKHDTKKFYEALKAVYGPQFSFGSTPLLSSDGTSLLTNKRLILERWAEHFNIVLNRPAQINEEAIARLPQVPTNHGLAVPPAVEEVSRAIKKMSTGKAPGSDAIPAEVFKSGGPTMISQLTSLFQSMWDREQLPQDFRDATIVHIYKRKGDRQSCDNHRGKFKRWENVTRGDIDRVYSL
;
A
#
# COMPACT_ATOMS: atom_id res chain seq x y z
N MET A 1 43.95 4.98 -23.27
CA MET A 1 42.81 5.58 -22.55
C MET A 1 41.67 4.60 -22.62
N ASP A 2 41.37 3.93 -21.51
CA ASP A 2 40.33 2.90 -21.46
C ASP A 2 38.95 3.56 -21.39
N PHE A 3 38.21 3.49 -22.50
CA PHE A 3 36.83 3.98 -22.58
C PHE A 3 35.89 3.01 -21.86
N TYR A 4 35.41 3.40 -20.68
CA TYR A 4 34.42 2.64 -19.92
C TYR A 4 33.02 3.26 -20.08
N ILE A 5 32.14 2.60 -20.83
CA ILE A 5 30.74 3.01 -20.95
C ILE A 5 30.01 2.58 -19.68
N ARG A 6 29.71 3.53 -18.78
CA ARG A 6 28.89 3.24 -17.60
C ARG A 6 27.47 2.86 -18.05
N PRO A 7 26.93 1.69 -17.67
CA PRO A 7 25.55 1.35 -18.00
C PRO A 7 24.61 2.39 -17.39
N LYS A 8 23.62 2.84 -18.18
CA LYS A 8 22.59 3.79 -17.72
C LYS A 8 21.94 3.25 -16.44
N ARG A 9 22.22 3.88 -15.30
CA ARG A 9 21.46 3.62 -14.08
C ARG A 9 20.01 3.95 -14.36
N ARG A 10 19.14 2.95 -14.19
CA ARG A 10 17.68 3.12 -14.24
C ARG A 10 17.32 4.24 -13.25
N PRO A 11 16.62 5.32 -13.66
CA PRO A 11 16.21 6.35 -12.73
C PRO A 11 15.37 5.69 -11.63
N GLN A 12 15.92 5.65 -10.41
CA GLN A 12 15.16 5.25 -9.25
C GLN A 12 14.18 6.40 -9.01
N GLY A 13 12.91 6.17 -9.34
CA GLY A 13 11.85 7.11 -8.98
C GLY A 13 11.85 7.38 -7.47
N GLN A 14 11.12 8.41 -7.07
CA GLN A 14 10.97 8.81 -5.67
C GLN A 14 10.67 7.58 -4.80
N LYS A 15 11.49 7.36 -3.75
CA LYS A 15 11.38 6.18 -2.89
C LYS A 15 10.02 6.23 -2.20
N VAL A 16 9.10 5.36 -2.62
CA VAL A 16 7.83 5.16 -1.93
C VAL A 16 8.14 4.76 -0.49
N THR A 17 7.52 5.44 0.48
CA THR A 17 7.60 5.08 1.90
C THR A 17 7.25 3.61 2.06
N ARG A 18 8.20 2.83 2.57
CA ARG A 18 8.02 1.37 2.69
C ARG A 18 7.03 1.11 3.81
N LYS A 19 6.10 0.18 3.56
CA LYS A 19 5.05 -0.21 4.52
C LYS A 19 5.65 -0.66 5.84
N LEU A 20 5.05 -0.23 6.95
CA LEU A 20 5.35 -0.68 8.30
C LEU A 20 5.06 -2.18 8.46
N ASN A 21 5.92 -2.88 9.20
CA ASN A 21 5.77 -4.32 9.43
C ASN A 21 4.78 -4.62 10.57
N ILE A 22 3.49 -4.47 10.28
CA ILE A 22 2.40 -4.71 11.25
C ILE A 22 2.34 -6.13 11.80
N THR A 23 2.99 -7.12 11.16
CA THR A 23 2.97 -8.51 11.65
C THR A 23 3.66 -8.64 13.01
N LYS A 24 4.62 -7.76 13.31
CA LYS A 24 5.29 -7.72 14.61
C LYS A 24 4.38 -7.34 15.77
N LEU A 25 3.27 -6.63 15.51
CA LEU A 25 2.27 -6.30 16.54
C LEU A 25 1.47 -7.51 17.03
N LYS A 26 1.57 -8.66 16.36
CA LYS A 26 1.04 -9.92 16.91
C LYS A 26 1.81 -10.40 18.14
N ASN A 27 3.05 -9.94 18.31
CA ASN A 27 3.83 -10.22 19.51
C ASN A 27 3.49 -9.16 20.56
N GLN A 28 3.02 -9.62 21.72
CA GLN A 28 2.59 -8.78 22.84
C GLN A 28 3.72 -7.87 23.34
N LEU A 29 4.97 -8.33 23.36
CA LEU A 29 6.12 -7.54 23.82
C LEU A 29 6.37 -6.34 22.90
N THR A 30 6.28 -6.55 21.58
CA THR A 30 6.45 -5.46 20.61
C THR A 30 5.30 -4.44 20.71
N ALA A 31 4.08 -4.91 20.96
CA ALA A 31 2.94 -4.03 21.15
C ALA A 31 3.09 -3.18 22.42
N GLN A 32 3.60 -3.76 23.50
CA GLN A 32 3.90 -3.05 24.75
C GLN A 32 5.05 -2.05 24.61
N ASP A 33 6.11 -2.40 23.88
CA ASP A 33 7.22 -1.46 23.57
C ASP A 33 6.70 -0.27 22.75
N LEU A 34 5.88 -0.54 21.72
CA LEU A 34 5.24 0.52 20.95
C LEU A 34 4.43 1.46 21.84
N GLN A 35 3.57 0.90 22.70
CA GLN A 35 2.75 1.67 23.62
C GLN A 35 3.60 2.51 24.58
N SER A 36 4.62 1.92 25.19
CA SER A 36 5.49 2.62 26.16
C SER A 36 6.23 3.80 25.50
N ARG A 37 6.66 3.65 24.25
CA ARG A 37 7.29 4.73 23.47
C ARG A 37 6.29 5.83 23.10
N MET A 38 5.06 5.46 22.74
CA MET A 38 3.97 6.41 22.49
C MET A 38 3.65 7.20 23.76
N ASP A 39 3.51 6.53 24.89
CA ASP A 39 3.22 7.16 26.18
C ASP A 39 4.30 8.20 26.55
N SER A 40 5.59 7.88 26.34
CA SER A 40 6.67 8.83 26.64
C SER A 40 6.73 10.02 25.68
N LYS A 41 6.66 9.80 24.36
CA LYS A 41 6.92 10.86 23.37
C LYS A 41 5.69 11.71 23.04
N LEU A 42 4.47 11.18 23.20
CA LEU A 42 3.25 11.92 22.88
C LEU A 42 2.83 12.89 23.99
N LEU A 43 3.33 12.73 25.22
CA LEU A 43 3.11 13.70 26.32
C LEU A 43 3.84 15.03 26.09
N ASP A 44 4.93 15.02 25.32
CA ASP A 44 5.75 16.20 25.04
C ASP A 44 5.16 17.09 23.94
N ILE A 45 4.13 16.63 23.21
CA ILE A 45 3.44 17.41 22.19
C ILE A 45 2.55 18.44 22.88
N ARG A 46 3.08 19.64 23.12
CA ARG A 46 2.31 20.79 23.62
C ARG A 46 1.72 21.57 22.45
N SER A 47 0.39 21.75 22.46
CA SER A 47 -0.42 22.14 21.30
C SER A 47 -0.96 23.58 21.35
N ASP A 48 -0.61 24.35 22.36
CA ASP A 48 -1.49 25.47 22.77
C ASP A 48 -1.37 26.73 21.89
N GLN A 49 -0.41 26.81 20.95
CA GLN A 49 -0.19 28.00 20.10
C GLN A 49 0.03 27.75 18.60
N SER A 50 0.10 26.51 18.13
CA SER A 50 0.32 26.20 16.72
C SER A 50 -0.98 26.05 15.92
N SER A 51 -0.89 26.14 14.60
CA SER A 51 -2.01 25.90 13.68
C SER A 51 -2.46 24.42 13.71
N ILE A 52 -3.71 24.15 13.34
CA ILE A 52 -4.25 22.78 13.31
C ILE A 52 -3.42 21.84 12.40
N ASP A 53 -2.93 22.36 11.28
CA ASP A 53 -2.06 21.62 10.36
C ASP A 53 -0.72 21.22 11.03
N GLU A 54 -0.07 22.15 11.74
CA GLU A 54 1.18 21.87 12.47
C GLU A 54 0.98 20.87 13.63
N GLN A 55 -0.15 20.98 14.34
CA GLN A 55 -0.50 20.04 15.41
C GLN A 55 -0.70 18.63 14.84
N TRP A 56 -1.44 18.50 13.73
CA TRP A 56 -1.64 17.23 13.06
C TRP A 56 -0.33 16.66 12.51
N GLU A 57 0.49 17.47 11.84
CA GLU A 57 1.77 17.05 11.29
C GLU A 57 2.72 16.56 12.37
N SER A 58 2.84 17.31 13.48
CA SER A 58 3.66 16.91 14.63
C SER A 58 3.20 15.56 15.22
N PHE A 59 1.89 15.40 15.43
CA PHE A 59 1.31 14.14 15.91
C PHE A 59 1.58 12.98 14.93
N ARG A 60 1.22 13.17 13.66
CA ARG A 60 1.36 12.18 12.57
C ARG A 60 2.80 11.70 12.45
N ASP A 61 3.75 12.63 12.38
CA ASP A 61 5.16 12.33 12.15
C ASP A 61 5.78 11.66 13.37
N THR A 62 5.39 12.07 14.59
CA THR A 62 5.82 11.42 15.84
C THR A 62 5.33 9.98 15.90
N VAL A 63 4.03 9.74 15.66
CA VAL A 63 3.45 8.40 15.66
C VAL A 63 4.08 7.53 14.58
N HIS A 64 4.22 8.05 13.35
CA HIS A 64 4.84 7.32 12.26
C HIS A 64 6.31 6.98 12.56
N SER A 65 7.07 7.92 13.14
CA SER A 65 8.46 7.70 13.53
C SER A 65 8.60 6.61 14.59
N ILE A 66 7.79 6.64 15.65
CA ILE A 66 7.77 5.62 16.71
C ILE A 66 7.40 4.25 16.14
N ALA A 67 6.38 4.21 15.29
CA ALA A 67 5.96 2.98 14.63
C ALA A 67 7.05 2.43 13.71
N LEU A 68 7.79 3.31 13.02
CA LEU A 68 8.90 2.93 12.17
C LEU A 68 10.09 2.40 12.97
N GLU A 69 10.46 3.03 14.07
CA GLU A 69 11.52 2.58 14.97
C GLU A 69 11.20 1.20 15.57
N THR A 70 9.95 1.00 16.00
CA THR A 70 9.52 -0.21 16.71
C THR A 70 9.25 -1.38 15.75
N LEU A 71 8.49 -1.13 14.69
CA LEU A 71 8.06 -2.18 13.77
C LEU A 71 9.06 -2.40 12.64
N GLY A 72 9.78 -1.35 12.25
CA GLY A 72 10.60 -1.36 11.04
C GLY A 72 9.76 -1.45 9.77
N GLN A 73 10.47 -1.52 8.65
CA GLN A 73 9.85 -1.65 7.32
C GLN A 73 9.70 -3.12 6.95
N ILE A 74 8.67 -3.43 6.17
CA ILE A 74 8.57 -4.74 5.52
C ILE A 74 9.76 -4.90 4.58
N THR A 75 10.63 -5.86 4.88
CA THR A 75 11.68 -6.30 3.97
C THR A 75 11.07 -7.22 2.93
N ARG A 76 11.46 -7.03 1.67
CA ARG A 76 11.13 -8.00 0.62
C ARG A 76 12.12 -9.15 0.75
N ASN A 77 11.69 -10.25 1.37
CA ASN A 77 12.35 -11.53 1.12
C ASN A 77 11.81 -12.03 -0.21
N HIS A 78 12.59 -11.81 -1.27
CA HIS A 78 12.32 -12.44 -2.56
C HIS A 78 12.79 -13.89 -2.46
N GLN A 79 11.99 -14.74 -1.80
CA GLN A 79 12.13 -16.19 -1.92
C GLN A 79 11.61 -16.57 -3.31
N ASP A 80 12.44 -16.31 -4.32
CA ASP A 80 12.27 -16.91 -5.63
C ASP A 80 12.70 -18.37 -5.57
N TRP A 81 12.39 -19.15 -6.62
CA TRP A 81 12.86 -20.54 -6.72
C TRP A 81 14.39 -20.68 -6.71
N PHE A 82 15.11 -19.59 -6.99
CA PHE A 82 16.57 -19.54 -6.98
C PHE A 82 17.10 -19.10 -5.61
N ASP A 83 17.79 -20.02 -4.93
CA ASP A 83 18.54 -19.69 -3.70
C ASP A 83 19.95 -19.19 -4.05
N GLU A 84 20.15 -17.87 -3.90
CA GLU A 84 21.45 -17.24 -4.10
C GLU A 84 22.53 -17.73 -3.11
N ASN A 85 22.14 -18.33 -1.98
CA ASN A 85 23.07 -18.81 -0.94
C ASN A 85 23.45 -20.29 -1.07
N ASP A 86 22.88 -21.02 -2.04
CA ASP A 86 23.24 -22.41 -2.30
C ASP A 86 24.70 -22.49 -2.81
N GLN A 87 25.59 -23.04 -1.99
CA GLN A 87 27.02 -23.12 -2.29
C GLN A 87 27.33 -24.06 -3.47
N GLU A 88 26.46 -25.04 -3.73
CA GLU A 88 26.63 -26.01 -4.81
C GLU A 88 26.36 -25.34 -6.15
N ILE A 89 25.25 -24.58 -6.27
CA ILE A 89 24.94 -23.87 -7.52
C ILE A 89 25.94 -22.73 -7.78
N GLN A 90 26.44 -22.06 -6.73
CA GLN A 90 27.50 -21.05 -6.88
C GLN A 90 28.77 -21.66 -7.50
N LYS A 91 29.26 -22.77 -6.96
CA LYS A 91 30.43 -23.51 -7.48
C LYS A 91 30.21 -23.95 -8.93
N LEU A 92 29.04 -24.51 -9.25
CA LEU A 92 28.71 -24.94 -10.61
C LEU A 92 28.64 -23.76 -11.60
N LEU A 93 28.11 -22.61 -11.17
CA LEU A 93 28.04 -21.39 -11.98
C LEU A 93 29.42 -20.74 -12.18
N GLU A 94 30.30 -20.79 -11.19
CA GLU A 94 31.70 -20.36 -11.32
C GLU A 94 32.47 -21.27 -12.29
N GLU A 95 32.32 -22.57 -12.15
CA GLU A 95 32.96 -23.55 -13.02
C GLU A 95 32.47 -23.44 -14.48
N LYS A 96 31.16 -23.25 -14.67
CA LYS A 96 30.59 -22.94 -15.99
C LYS A 96 31.18 -21.67 -16.59
N ARG A 97 31.36 -20.61 -15.79
CA ARG A 97 31.99 -19.35 -16.24
C ARG A 97 33.47 -19.55 -16.58
N ARG A 98 34.20 -20.39 -15.84
CA ARG A 98 35.60 -20.74 -16.11
C ARG A 98 35.74 -21.49 -17.44
N LEU A 99 34.95 -22.55 -17.64
CA LEU A 99 34.99 -23.37 -18.85
C LEU A 99 34.48 -22.60 -20.08
N LEU A 100 33.52 -21.69 -19.92
CA LEU A 100 33.11 -20.79 -20.99
C LEU A 100 34.27 -19.90 -21.46
N ARG A 101 35.02 -19.28 -20.54
CA ARG A 101 36.20 -18.47 -20.88
C ARG A 101 37.27 -19.30 -21.58
N ALA A 102 37.52 -20.52 -21.09
CA ALA A 102 38.50 -21.43 -21.69
C ALA A 102 38.11 -21.83 -23.13
N HIS A 103 36.82 -22.05 -23.40
CA HIS A 103 36.32 -22.34 -24.75
C HIS A 103 36.35 -21.10 -25.66
N GLN A 104 36.05 -19.90 -25.13
CA GLN A 104 36.11 -18.65 -25.91
C GLN A 104 37.53 -18.28 -26.33
N ASN A 105 38.53 -18.63 -25.51
CA ASN A 105 39.94 -18.41 -25.84
C ASN A 105 40.49 -19.44 -26.85
N ASP A 106 39.78 -20.54 -27.06
CA ASP A 106 40.22 -21.65 -27.92
C ASP A 106 39.00 -22.40 -28.47
N THR A 107 38.39 -21.80 -29.49
CA THR A 107 37.10 -22.20 -30.05
C THR A 107 37.17 -23.49 -30.87
N THR A 108 38.36 -23.87 -31.34
CA THR A 108 38.61 -25.06 -32.17
C THR A 108 38.85 -26.33 -31.35
N CYS A 109 39.20 -26.20 -30.06
CA CYS A 109 39.41 -27.33 -29.17
C CYS A 109 38.08 -28.05 -28.81
N THR A 110 37.91 -29.26 -29.35
CA THR A 110 36.74 -30.11 -29.11
C THR A 110 36.60 -30.55 -27.65
N ALA A 111 37.72 -30.79 -26.95
CA ALA A 111 37.72 -31.18 -25.54
C ALA A 111 37.19 -30.08 -24.62
N LYS A 112 37.59 -28.81 -24.84
CA LYS A 112 37.09 -27.65 -24.07
C LYS A 112 35.60 -27.41 -24.32
N LYS A 113 35.16 -27.58 -25.57
CA LYS A 113 33.72 -27.53 -25.93
C LYS A 113 32.92 -28.65 -25.24
N ALA A 114 33.44 -29.87 -25.20
CA ALA A 114 32.80 -30.99 -24.51
C ALA A 114 32.71 -30.76 -22.99
N ALA A 115 33.79 -30.27 -22.36
CA ALA A 115 33.80 -29.92 -20.93
C ALA A 115 32.77 -28.83 -20.59
N PHE A 116 32.68 -27.77 -21.42
CA PHE A 116 31.66 -26.72 -21.25
C PHE A 116 30.23 -27.25 -21.40
N ASN A 117 29.98 -28.13 -22.37
CA ASN A 117 28.66 -28.72 -22.57
C ASN A 117 28.25 -29.61 -21.39
N ASN A 118 29.20 -30.37 -20.82
CA ASN A 118 28.95 -31.22 -19.66
C ASN A 118 28.56 -30.38 -18.44
N ILE A 119 29.37 -29.39 -18.06
CA ILE A 119 29.04 -28.51 -16.92
C ILE A 119 27.74 -27.72 -17.16
N ARG A 120 27.46 -27.33 -18.42
CA ARG A 120 26.20 -26.66 -18.77
C ARG A 120 25.01 -27.58 -18.50
N SER A 121 25.12 -28.86 -18.83
CA SER A 121 24.09 -29.87 -18.54
C SER A 121 23.88 -30.03 -17.03
N THR A 122 24.97 -30.17 -16.27
CA THR A 122 24.91 -30.29 -14.80
C THR A 122 24.25 -29.07 -14.15
N VAL A 123 24.64 -27.86 -14.56
CA VAL A 123 24.01 -26.61 -14.08
C VAL A 123 22.52 -26.58 -14.42
N GLN A 124 22.15 -26.95 -15.65
CA GLN A 124 20.74 -26.98 -16.05
C GLN A 124 19.94 -28.01 -15.26
N ALA A 125 20.50 -29.18 -14.97
CA ALA A 125 19.86 -30.21 -14.15
C ALA A 125 19.65 -29.72 -12.70
N LYS A 126 20.67 -29.14 -12.07
CA LYS A 126 20.57 -28.58 -10.71
C LYS A 126 19.55 -27.45 -10.64
N LEU A 127 19.54 -26.52 -11.61
CA LEU A 127 18.55 -25.45 -11.66
C LEU A 127 17.12 -25.97 -11.80
N ARG A 128 16.90 -26.99 -12.63
CA ARG A 128 15.57 -27.65 -12.73
C ARG A 128 15.17 -28.29 -11.41
N LEU A 129 16.06 -29.03 -10.75
CA LEU A 129 15.78 -29.64 -9.45
C LEU A 129 15.40 -28.61 -8.38
N MET A 130 16.13 -27.48 -8.31
CA MET A 130 15.80 -26.38 -7.40
C MET A 130 14.42 -25.78 -7.70
N GLN A 131 14.14 -25.56 -8.99
CA GLN A 131 12.86 -25.02 -9.44
C GLN A 131 11.70 -25.97 -9.15
N ASP A 132 11.84 -27.26 -9.46
CA ASP A 132 10.83 -28.29 -9.25
C ASP A 132 10.55 -28.51 -7.76
N ALA A 133 11.60 -28.56 -6.93
CA ALA A 133 11.46 -28.66 -5.48
C ALA A 133 10.69 -27.47 -4.89
N TRP A 134 11.02 -26.26 -5.35
CA TRP A 134 10.31 -25.05 -4.93
C TRP A 134 8.85 -25.04 -5.39
N LEU A 135 8.59 -25.37 -6.66
CA LEU A 135 7.23 -25.43 -7.22
C LEU A 135 6.37 -26.49 -6.52
N SER A 136 6.93 -27.66 -6.22
CA SER A 136 6.25 -28.72 -5.47
C SER A 136 5.90 -28.26 -4.06
N ALA A 137 6.86 -27.70 -3.32
CA ALA A 137 6.61 -27.18 -1.97
C ALA A 137 5.58 -26.03 -1.98
N LYS A 138 5.60 -25.18 -3.01
CA LYS A 138 4.60 -24.12 -3.18
C LYS A 138 3.22 -24.66 -3.53
N ALA A 139 3.13 -25.72 -4.34
CA ALA A 139 1.86 -26.36 -4.64
C ALA A 139 1.22 -26.93 -3.37
N ASP A 140 2.00 -27.63 -2.54
CA ASP A 140 1.55 -28.16 -1.26
C ASP A 140 1.08 -27.04 -0.30
N GLU A 141 1.81 -25.92 -0.26
CA GLU A 141 1.43 -24.75 0.54
C GLU A 141 0.10 -24.12 0.06
N ILE A 142 -0.05 -23.93 -1.25
CA ILE A 142 -1.25 -23.38 -1.88
C ILE A 142 -2.45 -24.30 -1.62
N GLN A 143 -2.27 -25.61 -1.76
CA GLN A 143 -3.30 -26.60 -1.47
C GLN A 143 -3.71 -26.53 0.02
N GLY A 144 -2.73 -26.48 0.93
CA GLY A 144 -3.01 -26.36 2.37
C GLY A 144 -3.75 -25.07 2.75
N TYR A 145 -3.59 -23.98 2.00
CA TYR A 145 -4.42 -22.78 2.18
C TYR A 145 -5.82 -22.92 1.58
N ALA A 146 -5.95 -23.60 0.44
CA ALA A 146 -7.24 -23.88 -0.17
C ALA A 146 -8.12 -24.75 0.75
N ASP A 147 -7.54 -25.81 1.33
CA ASP A 147 -8.21 -26.73 2.24
C ASP A 147 -8.66 -26.04 3.53
N LYS A 148 -7.90 -25.05 4.00
CA LYS A 148 -8.25 -24.21 5.17
C LYS A 148 -9.17 -23.05 4.83
N HIS A 149 -9.58 -22.90 3.57
CA HIS A 149 -10.30 -21.74 3.05
C HIS A 149 -9.63 -20.38 3.36
N ASP A 150 -8.30 -20.34 3.55
CA ASP A 150 -7.53 -19.11 3.76
C ASP A 150 -7.23 -18.45 2.41
N THR A 151 -8.26 -17.83 1.83
CA THR A 151 -8.20 -17.18 0.52
C THR A 151 -7.10 -16.12 0.43
N LYS A 152 -6.78 -15.45 1.55
CA LYS A 152 -5.76 -14.40 1.56
C LYS A 152 -4.37 -14.98 1.31
N LYS A 153 -3.97 -15.99 2.10
CA LYS A 153 -2.67 -16.62 1.94
C LYS A 153 -2.56 -17.40 0.64
N PHE A 154 -3.66 -18.02 0.20
CA PHE A 154 -3.76 -18.65 -1.12
C PHE A 154 -3.34 -17.69 -2.25
N TYR A 155 -3.95 -16.49 -2.32
CA TYR A 155 -3.60 -15.51 -3.34
C TYR A 155 -2.22 -14.87 -3.14
N GLU A 156 -1.71 -14.77 -1.91
CA GLU A 156 -0.35 -14.32 -1.63
C GLU A 156 0.69 -15.32 -2.17
N ALA A 157 0.50 -16.62 -1.90
CA ALA A 157 1.36 -17.69 -2.41
C ALA A 157 1.28 -17.80 -3.94
N LEU A 158 0.09 -17.70 -4.52
CA LEU A 158 -0.11 -17.72 -5.97
C LEU A 158 0.62 -16.58 -6.68
N LYS A 159 0.61 -15.37 -6.09
CA LYS A 159 1.36 -14.22 -6.64
C LYS A 159 2.87 -14.44 -6.62
N ALA A 160 3.40 -15.20 -5.66
CA ALA A 160 4.82 -15.53 -5.63
C ALA A 160 5.21 -16.41 -6.83
N VAL A 161 4.36 -17.39 -7.20
CA VAL A 161 4.58 -18.29 -8.35
C VAL A 161 4.58 -17.54 -9.67
N TYR A 162 3.64 -16.61 -9.86
CA TYR A 162 3.61 -15.80 -11.09
C TYR A 162 4.74 -14.76 -11.19
N GLY A 163 5.53 -14.58 -10.12
CA GLY A 163 6.61 -13.61 -10.05
C GLY A 163 6.13 -12.14 -10.12
N PRO A 164 7.07 -11.19 -10.28
CA PRO A 164 6.74 -9.78 -10.46
C PRO A 164 5.89 -9.59 -11.72
N GLN A 165 4.58 -9.46 -11.55
CA GLN A 165 3.68 -9.01 -12.61
C GLN A 165 4.17 -7.62 -13.03
N PHE A 166 4.68 -7.50 -14.26
CA PHE A 166 4.98 -6.19 -14.82
C PHE A 166 3.70 -5.37 -14.68
N SER A 167 3.76 -4.28 -13.90
CA SER A 167 2.71 -3.28 -13.96
C SER A 167 2.78 -2.75 -15.39
N PHE A 168 1.92 -3.27 -16.28
CA PHE A 168 1.69 -2.67 -17.58
C PHE A 168 1.58 -1.17 -17.33
N GLY A 169 2.34 -0.39 -18.10
CA GLY A 169 2.34 1.07 -17.98
C GLY A 169 0.92 1.62 -18.00
N SER A 170 0.78 2.91 -17.64
CA SER A 170 -0.49 3.63 -17.63
C SER A 170 -1.38 3.17 -18.80
N THR A 171 -2.52 2.54 -18.49
CA THR A 171 -3.41 2.01 -19.53
C THR A 171 -3.86 3.20 -20.39
N PRO A 172 -3.68 3.16 -21.73
CA PRO A 172 -4.15 4.22 -22.59
C PRO A 172 -5.65 4.45 -22.39
N LEU A 173 -6.08 5.71 -22.46
CA LEU A 173 -7.49 6.10 -22.26
C LEU A 173 -8.02 6.84 -23.48
N LEU A 174 -9.31 6.74 -23.72
CA LEU A 174 -9.97 7.60 -24.70
C LEU A 174 -10.18 9.01 -24.12
N SER A 175 -10.11 10.03 -24.98
CA SER A 175 -10.54 11.39 -24.66
C SER A 175 -12.02 11.45 -24.29
N SER A 176 -12.49 12.58 -23.76
CA SER A 176 -13.88 12.74 -23.32
C SER A 176 -14.91 12.60 -24.44
N ASP A 177 -14.54 12.96 -25.67
CA ASP A 177 -15.31 12.77 -26.90
C ASP A 177 -15.15 11.37 -27.54
N GLY A 178 -14.29 10.50 -27.00
CA GLY A 178 -14.07 9.14 -27.48
C GLY A 178 -13.24 9.01 -28.77
N THR A 179 -12.69 10.10 -29.30
CA THR A 179 -12.06 10.12 -30.64
C THR A 179 -10.57 9.81 -30.62
N SER A 180 -9.85 10.19 -29.56
CA SER A 180 -8.39 10.13 -29.49
C SER A 180 -7.91 9.24 -28.35
N LEU A 181 -6.84 8.49 -28.60
CA LEU A 181 -6.22 7.61 -27.61
C LEU A 181 -5.06 8.31 -26.90
N LEU A 182 -5.25 8.59 -25.62
CA LEU A 182 -4.28 9.19 -24.72
C LEU A 182 -3.32 8.14 -24.19
N THR A 183 -2.06 8.22 -24.61
CA THR A 183 -0.98 7.30 -24.17
C THR A 183 0.02 7.99 -23.23
N ASN A 184 0.05 9.32 -23.22
CA ASN A 184 0.95 10.10 -22.37
C ASN A 184 0.44 10.11 -20.92
N LYS A 185 1.35 9.86 -19.96
CA LYS A 185 1.00 9.79 -18.52
C LYS A 185 0.33 11.07 -17.99
N ARG A 186 0.79 12.26 -18.41
CA ARG A 186 0.20 13.53 -17.96
C ARG A 186 -1.24 13.67 -18.47
N LEU A 187 -1.45 13.43 -19.76
CA LEU A 187 -2.77 13.50 -20.38
C LEU A 187 -3.74 12.46 -19.79
N ILE A 188 -3.25 11.25 -19.47
CA ILE A 188 -4.04 10.22 -18.78
C ILE A 188 -4.47 10.70 -17.38
N LEU A 189 -3.60 11.39 -16.63
CA LEU A 189 -3.94 11.93 -15.31
C LEU A 189 -4.95 13.10 -15.41
N GLU A 190 -4.75 14.00 -16.38
CA GLU A 190 -5.70 15.10 -16.66
C GLU A 190 -7.08 14.56 -17.04
N ARG A 191 -7.14 13.53 -17.89
CA ARG A 191 -8.38 12.86 -18.27
C ARG A 191 -9.10 12.20 -17.08
N TRP A 192 -8.35 11.60 -16.15
CA TRP A 192 -8.92 11.08 -14.90
C TRP A 192 -9.44 12.20 -14.00
N ALA A 193 -8.69 13.30 -13.86
CA ALA A 193 -9.10 14.45 -13.06
C ALA A 193 -10.40 15.07 -13.59
N GLU A 194 -10.49 15.27 -14.91
CA GLU A 194 -11.71 15.71 -15.59
C GLU A 194 -12.90 14.78 -15.31
N HIS A 195 -12.71 13.47 -15.52
CA HIS A 195 -13.77 12.48 -15.30
C HIS A 195 -14.29 12.50 -13.85
N PHE A 196 -13.39 12.43 -12.86
CA PHE A 196 -13.80 12.44 -11.46
C PHE A 196 -14.38 13.78 -11.03
N ASN A 197 -13.91 14.90 -11.57
CA ASN A 197 -14.53 16.20 -11.33
C ASN A 197 -16.01 16.20 -11.76
N ILE A 198 -16.31 15.70 -12.97
CA ILE A 198 -17.68 15.61 -13.50
C ILE A 198 -18.54 14.64 -12.69
N VAL A 199 -17.97 13.50 -12.28
CA VAL A 199 -18.72 12.47 -11.55
C VAL A 199 -19.03 12.89 -10.11
N LEU A 200 -18.10 13.58 -9.45
CA LEU A 200 -18.19 13.88 -8.02
C LEU A 200 -18.82 15.25 -7.72
N ASN A 201 -18.62 16.23 -8.59
CA ASN A 201 -19.09 17.61 -8.38
C ASN A 201 -20.33 17.93 -9.21
N ARG A 202 -21.30 17.00 -9.26
CA ARG A 202 -22.56 17.22 -9.96
C ARG A 202 -23.43 18.22 -9.20
N PRO A 203 -24.03 19.21 -9.88
CA PRO A 203 -24.95 20.12 -9.21
C PRO A 203 -26.16 19.32 -8.71
N ALA A 204 -26.43 19.40 -7.41
CA ALA A 204 -27.65 18.82 -6.83
C ALA A 204 -28.82 19.73 -7.22
N GLN A 205 -29.74 19.22 -8.04
CA GLN A 205 -31.05 19.85 -8.21
C GLN A 205 -31.90 19.42 -7.02
N ILE A 206 -31.93 20.27 -6.00
CA ILE A 206 -32.72 20.05 -4.79
C ILE A 206 -34.14 20.56 -5.06
N ASN A 207 -35.15 19.70 -4.90
CA ASN A 207 -36.54 20.13 -4.94
C ASN A 207 -36.96 20.63 -3.54
N GLU A 208 -37.18 21.94 -3.40
CA GLU A 208 -37.62 22.58 -2.16
C GLU A 208 -38.97 22.05 -1.65
N GLU A 209 -39.88 21.64 -2.55
CA GLU A 209 -41.18 21.08 -2.20
C GLU A 209 -41.04 19.71 -1.54
N ALA A 210 -40.03 18.94 -1.94
CA ALA A 210 -39.70 17.66 -1.31
C ALA A 210 -39.15 17.89 0.11
N ILE A 211 -38.25 18.88 0.28
CA ILE A 211 -37.72 19.26 1.60
C ILE A 211 -38.84 19.72 2.53
N ALA A 212 -39.76 20.56 2.04
CA ALA A 212 -40.88 21.08 2.83
C ALA A 212 -41.84 19.97 3.31
N ARG A 213 -41.89 18.82 2.61
CA ARG A 213 -42.69 17.66 3.00
C ARG A 213 -41.99 16.74 4.01
N LEU A 214 -40.69 16.88 4.21
CA LEU A 214 -39.96 16.06 5.18
C LEU A 214 -40.35 16.45 6.61
N PRO A 215 -40.76 15.49 7.45
CA PRO A 215 -41.10 15.78 8.84
C PRO A 215 -39.86 16.27 9.59
N GLN A 216 -39.96 17.47 10.16
CA GLN A 216 -38.89 18.05 10.95
C GLN A 216 -38.80 17.34 12.30
N VAL A 217 -37.62 16.83 12.63
CA VAL A 217 -37.33 16.24 13.95
C VAL A 217 -36.76 17.31 14.89
N PRO A 218 -36.98 17.22 16.21
CA PRO A 218 -36.36 18.12 17.16
C PRO A 218 -34.84 18.15 16.99
N THR A 219 -34.24 19.34 17.08
CA THR A 219 -32.80 19.52 16.98
C THR A 219 -32.09 18.71 18.06
N ASN A 220 -31.18 17.81 17.64
CA ASN A 220 -30.36 17.04 18.57
C ASN A 220 -29.14 17.85 19.00
N HIS A 221 -29.28 18.59 20.09
CA HIS A 221 -28.20 19.38 20.68
C HIS A 221 -26.98 18.55 21.10
N GLY A 222 -27.13 17.23 21.29
CA GLY A 222 -26.01 16.33 21.57
C GLY A 222 -24.98 16.25 20.44
N LEU A 223 -25.37 16.55 19.20
CA LEU A 223 -24.45 16.59 18.05
C LEU A 223 -23.52 17.82 18.05
N ALA A 224 -23.81 18.82 18.89
CA ALA A 224 -22.97 20.01 19.05
C ALA A 224 -21.86 19.82 20.11
N VAL A 225 -21.86 18.69 20.82
CA VAL A 225 -20.88 18.39 21.86
C VAL A 225 -19.57 17.95 21.21
N PRO A 226 -18.41 18.49 21.65
CA PRO A 226 -17.13 18.10 21.12
C PRO A 226 -16.84 16.61 21.38
N PRO A 227 -16.07 15.93 20.52
CA PRO A 227 -15.82 14.49 20.64
C PRO A 227 -15.22 14.10 21.99
N ALA A 228 -15.77 13.06 22.62
CA ALA A 228 -15.26 12.54 23.89
C ALA A 228 -14.19 11.44 23.69
N VAL A 229 -13.34 11.24 24.70
CA VAL A 229 -12.26 10.24 24.69
C VAL A 229 -12.80 8.83 24.43
N GLU A 230 -13.95 8.50 25.01
CA GLU A 230 -14.62 7.21 24.85
C GLU A 230 -15.12 6.99 23.42
N GLU A 231 -15.57 8.05 22.76
CA GLU A 231 -16.04 8.00 21.37
C GLU A 231 -14.87 7.75 20.42
N VAL A 232 -13.77 8.48 20.60
CA VAL A 232 -12.54 8.29 19.83
C VAL A 232 -11.98 6.88 20.06
N SER A 233 -11.92 6.41 21.31
CA SER A 233 -11.52 5.04 21.64
C SER A 233 -12.39 3.99 20.94
N ARG A 234 -13.71 4.18 20.95
CA ARG A 234 -14.66 3.27 20.30
C ARG A 234 -14.49 3.29 18.79
N ALA A 235 -14.26 4.44 18.17
CA ALA A 235 -14.03 4.56 16.74
C ALA A 235 -12.73 3.86 16.32
N ILE A 236 -11.63 4.06 17.06
CA ILE A 236 -10.36 3.37 16.81
C ILE A 236 -10.54 1.84 16.90
N LYS A 237 -11.26 1.36 17.92
CA LYS A 237 -11.56 -0.08 18.07
C LYS A 237 -12.35 -0.63 16.88
N LYS A 238 -13.29 0.15 16.33
CA LYS A 238 -14.11 -0.20 15.16
C LYS A 238 -13.35 -0.20 13.83
N MET A 239 -12.17 0.43 13.74
CA MET A 239 -11.39 0.46 12.49
C MET A 239 -11.10 -0.96 11.97
N SER A 240 -11.19 -1.16 10.66
CA SER A 240 -10.86 -2.46 10.07
C SER A 240 -9.34 -2.64 9.94
N THR A 241 -8.83 -3.79 10.39
CA THR A 241 -7.42 -4.17 10.28
C THR A 241 -7.08 -4.71 8.89
N GLY A 242 -5.81 -4.63 8.49
CA GLY A 242 -5.30 -5.15 7.23
C GLY A 242 -5.69 -4.33 6.00
N LYS A 243 -6.24 -3.12 6.20
CA LYS A 243 -6.49 -2.16 5.11
C LYS A 243 -5.20 -1.42 4.76
N ALA A 244 -5.19 -0.81 3.57
CA ALA A 244 -4.09 0.06 3.19
C ALA A 244 -4.11 1.32 4.05
N PRO A 245 -2.95 1.78 4.57
CA PRO A 245 -2.88 3.05 5.26
C PRO A 245 -3.20 4.21 4.30
N GLY A 246 -3.52 5.37 4.88
CA GLY A 246 -3.77 6.62 4.16
C GLY A 246 -2.48 7.22 3.61
N SER A 247 -2.53 8.52 3.29
CA SER A 247 -1.37 9.33 2.94
C SER A 247 -0.34 9.40 4.07
N ASP A 248 -0.80 9.31 5.32
CA ASP A 248 0.01 9.25 6.55
C ASP A 248 0.93 8.02 6.67
N ALA A 249 0.70 6.98 5.85
CA ALA A 249 1.36 5.69 5.95
C ALA A 249 1.21 4.97 7.32
N ILE A 250 0.27 5.36 8.18
CA ILE A 250 0.02 4.76 9.50
C ILE A 250 -1.15 3.75 9.41
N PRO A 251 -0.91 2.44 9.63
CA PRO A 251 -1.96 1.43 9.63
C PRO A 251 -2.89 1.53 10.84
N ALA A 252 -4.13 1.04 10.68
CA ALA A 252 -5.12 0.96 11.77
C ALA A 252 -4.60 0.20 13.00
N GLU A 253 -3.74 -0.80 12.80
CA GLU A 253 -3.12 -1.59 13.86
C GLU A 253 -2.24 -0.75 14.80
N VAL A 254 -1.59 0.29 14.28
CA VAL A 254 -0.81 1.22 15.11
C VAL A 254 -1.76 2.02 16.00
N PHE A 255 -2.85 2.55 15.44
CA PHE A 255 -3.88 3.25 16.22
C PHE A 255 -4.53 2.37 17.29
N LYS A 256 -4.75 1.08 16.99
CA LYS A 256 -5.30 0.14 17.98
C LYS A 256 -4.31 -0.23 19.10
N SER A 257 -3.01 -0.14 18.83
CA SER A 257 -1.95 -0.57 19.75
C SER A 257 -1.26 0.59 20.49
N GLY A 258 -1.56 1.85 20.15
CA GLY A 258 -0.87 3.01 20.72
C GLY A 258 -1.33 3.46 22.11
N GLY A 259 -2.30 2.76 22.72
CA GLY A 259 -2.66 2.97 24.12
C GLY A 259 -3.46 4.24 24.42
N PRO A 260 -3.73 4.52 25.72
CA PRO A 260 -4.60 5.59 26.16
C PRO A 260 -4.02 6.99 25.89
N THR A 261 -2.71 7.19 26.00
CA THR A 261 -2.07 8.49 25.76
C THR A 261 -2.30 8.97 24.33
N MET A 262 -2.14 8.07 23.36
CA MET A 262 -2.40 8.39 21.97
C MET A 262 -3.88 8.72 21.72
N ILE A 263 -4.81 8.02 22.38
CA ILE A 263 -6.25 8.32 22.28
C ILE A 263 -6.54 9.72 22.86
N SER A 264 -5.96 10.06 24.01
CA SER A 264 -6.12 11.37 24.64
C SER A 264 -5.59 12.49 23.74
N GLN A 265 -4.40 12.32 23.16
CA GLN A 265 -3.82 13.29 22.23
C GLN A 265 -4.63 13.46 20.95
N LEU A 266 -5.11 12.36 20.35
CA LEU A 266 -6.04 12.42 19.22
C LEU A 266 -7.35 13.13 19.56
N THR A 267 -7.87 12.89 20.76
CA THR A 267 -9.10 13.54 21.23
C THR A 267 -8.89 15.04 21.37
N SER A 268 -7.80 15.48 22.01
CA SER A 268 -7.45 16.90 22.13
C SER A 268 -7.30 17.57 20.76
N LEU A 269 -6.70 16.87 19.79
CA LEU A 269 -6.58 17.37 18.43
C LEU A 269 -7.95 17.51 17.75
N PHE A 270 -8.83 16.50 17.84
CA PHE A 270 -10.18 16.58 17.27
C PHE A 270 -11.04 17.65 17.93
N GLN A 271 -10.91 17.86 19.24
CA GLN A 271 -11.56 18.96 19.95
C GLN A 271 -11.02 20.32 19.47
N SER A 272 -9.72 20.45 19.24
CA SER A 272 -9.13 21.67 18.68
C SER A 272 -9.64 21.95 17.26
N MET A 273 -9.78 20.92 16.42
CA MET A 273 -10.38 21.05 15.09
C MET A 273 -11.85 21.48 15.17
N TRP A 274 -12.58 20.92 16.14
CA TRP A 274 -13.98 21.22 16.40
C TRP A 274 -14.17 22.69 16.81
N ASP A 275 -13.43 23.14 17.82
CA ASP A 275 -13.56 24.50 18.38
C ASP A 275 -13.12 25.59 17.40
N ARG A 276 -12.13 25.29 16.55
CA ARG A 276 -11.61 26.24 15.55
C ARG A 276 -12.30 26.11 14.18
N GLU A 277 -13.20 25.13 14.01
CA GLU A 277 -13.85 24.78 12.74
C GLU A 277 -12.86 24.60 11.58
N GLN A 278 -11.66 24.08 11.88
CA GLN A 278 -10.56 23.92 10.93
C GLN A 278 -10.12 22.47 10.87
N LEU A 279 -9.94 21.96 9.65
CA LEU A 279 -9.35 20.64 9.40
C LEU A 279 -7.94 20.78 8.83
N PRO A 280 -7.04 19.83 9.06
CA PRO A 280 -5.78 19.76 8.33
C PRO A 280 -6.01 19.55 6.83
N GLN A 281 -5.10 20.04 6.00
CA GLN A 281 -5.16 19.84 4.55
C GLN A 281 -5.16 18.35 4.18
N ASP A 282 -4.38 17.55 4.91
CA ASP A 282 -4.35 16.08 4.77
C ASP A 282 -5.74 15.42 4.88
N PHE A 283 -6.68 16.03 5.60
CA PHE A 283 -8.03 15.51 5.78
C PHE A 283 -8.97 15.95 4.65
N ARG A 284 -8.64 17.06 3.99
CA ARG A 284 -9.35 17.60 2.81
C ARG A 284 -8.91 16.90 1.53
N ASP A 285 -7.64 16.54 1.45
CA ASP A 285 -7.07 15.87 0.29
C ASP A 285 -7.49 14.40 0.22
N ALA A 286 -7.90 13.95 -0.96
CA ALA A 286 -8.24 12.56 -1.20
C ALA A 286 -7.46 12.00 -2.39
N THR A 287 -6.77 10.89 -2.18
CA THR A 287 -6.16 10.16 -3.29
C THR A 287 -7.19 9.25 -3.92
N ILE A 288 -7.53 9.50 -5.20
CA ILE A 288 -8.45 8.66 -5.96
C ILE A 288 -7.65 7.57 -6.69
N VAL A 289 -7.93 6.31 -6.35
CA VAL A 289 -7.43 5.15 -7.10
C VAL A 289 -8.52 4.63 -8.01
N HIS A 290 -8.31 4.71 -9.32
CA HIS A 290 -9.24 4.14 -10.30
C HIS A 290 -9.05 2.61 -10.39
N ILE A 291 -10.16 1.87 -10.41
CA ILE A 291 -10.17 0.41 -10.50
C ILE A 291 -11.08 0.00 -11.65
N TYR A 292 -10.55 -0.76 -12.59
CA TYR A 292 -11.33 -1.29 -13.71
C TYR A 292 -12.42 -2.24 -13.21
N LYS A 293 -13.67 -2.01 -13.63
CA LYS A 293 -14.85 -2.81 -13.22
C LYS A 293 -14.88 -4.19 -13.87
N ARG A 294 -13.95 -4.50 -14.78
CA ARG A 294 -13.95 -5.73 -15.61
C ARG A 294 -15.19 -5.85 -16.50
N LYS A 295 -15.67 -4.71 -16.99
CA LYS A 295 -16.84 -4.60 -17.88
C LYS A 295 -16.56 -3.52 -18.92
N GLY A 296 -16.94 -3.77 -20.17
CA GLY A 296 -16.80 -2.82 -21.27
C GLY A 296 -15.35 -2.66 -21.75
N ASP A 297 -15.09 -1.56 -22.46
CA ASP A 297 -13.73 -1.21 -22.88
C ASP A 297 -12.92 -0.62 -21.72
N ARG A 298 -11.70 -1.13 -21.54
CA ARG A 298 -10.75 -0.70 -20.51
C ARG A 298 -10.18 0.69 -20.78
N GLN A 299 -10.28 1.20 -22.01
CA GLN A 299 -9.83 2.55 -22.36
C GLN A 299 -10.86 3.62 -21.99
N SER A 300 -12.10 3.24 -21.69
CA SER A 300 -13.15 4.15 -21.26
C SER A 300 -13.14 4.37 -19.74
N CYS A 301 -13.18 5.64 -19.31
CA CYS A 301 -13.17 6.00 -17.89
C CYS A 301 -14.41 5.48 -17.14
N ASP A 302 -15.59 5.43 -17.79
CA ASP A 302 -16.86 5.01 -17.16
C ASP A 302 -16.84 3.55 -16.69
N ASN A 303 -16.01 2.74 -17.33
CA ASN A 303 -15.78 1.34 -16.99
C ASN A 303 -14.84 1.15 -15.79
N HIS A 304 -14.44 2.24 -15.14
CA HIS A 304 -13.72 2.23 -13.88
C HIS A 304 -14.58 2.78 -12.74
N ARG A 305 -14.19 2.43 -11.51
CA ARG A 305 -14.70 3.05 -10.29
C ARG A 305 -13.57 3.75 -9.56
N GLY A 306 -13.84 4.94 -9.03
CA GLY A 306 -12.95 5.59 -8.08
C GLY A 306 -13.03 4.90 -6.73
N LYS A 307 -11.88 4.64 -6.11
CA LYS A 307 -11.78 4.34 -4.68
C LYS A 307 -10.97 5.42 -4.01
N PHE A 308 -11.60 6.12 -3.08
CA PHE A 308 -10.94 7.11 -2.25
C PHE A 308 -10.07 6.42 -1.21
N LYS A 309 -8.84 6.89 -1.07
CA LYS A 309 -8.01 6.67 0.11
C LYS A 309 -8.07 7.94 0.94
N ARG A 310 -8.97 7.96 1.93
CA ARG A 310 -9.18 9.04 2.90
C ARG A 310 -9.26 8.45 4.31
N TRP A 311 -9.09 9.30 5.32
CA TRP A 311 -9.36 9.07 6.75
C TRP A 311 -10.83 8.74 7.12
N GLU A 312 -11.64 8.26 6.19
CA GLU A 312 -13.07 7.97 6.43
C GLU A 312 -13.29 6.55 6.99
N ASN A 313 -12.84 6.31 8.23
CA ASN A 313 -13.33 5.19 9.04
C ASN A 313 -13.73 5.58 10.47
N VAL A 314 -13.77 6.88 10.81
CA VAL A 314 -14.13 7.35 12.17
C VAL A 314 -15.47 8.10 12.22
N THR A 315 -15.92 8.75 11.15
CA THR A 315 -17.13 9.62 11.19
C THR A 315 -18.27 9.21 10.26
N ARG A 316 -18.09 8.19 9.43
CA ARG A 316 -19.10 7.80 8.41
C ARG A 316 -20.26 6.95 8.94
N GLY A 317 -20.30 6.69 10.25
CA GLY A 317 -21.39 5.94 10.89
C GLY A 317 -22.68 6.76 11.05
N ASP A 318 -22.57 8.07 11.24
CA ASP A 318 -23.68 8.87 11.77
C ASP A 318 -24.04 10.11 10.92
N ILE A 319 -23.23 10.48 9.91
CA ILE A 319 -23.51 11.66 9.06
C ILE A 319 -24.21 11.29 7.73
N ASP A 320 -23.96 10.10 7.17
CA ASP A 320 -24.55 9.69 5.88
C ASP A 320 -25.99 9.12 6.00
N ARG A 321 -26.55 8.99 7.22
CA ARG A 321 -27.93 8.53 7.44
C ARG A 321 -28.98 9.64 7.47
N VAL A 322 -28.58 10.92 7.38
CA VAL A 322 -29.51 12.06 7.39
C VAL A 322 -29.82 12.60 5.99
N TYR A 323 -29.13 12.12 4.93
CA TYR A 323 -29.41 12.50 3.54
C TYR A 323 -29.80 11.30 2.65
N SER A 324 -30.57 10.36 3.20
CA SER A 324 -31.30 9.37 2.39
C SER A 324 -32.77 9.28 2.81
N LEU A 325 -33.49 10.37 2.58
CA LEU A 325 -34.90 10.37 2.15
C LEU A 325 -35.04 11.36 1.01
#